data_AF-A0A2Z4G9L1-F1
#
_entry.id   AF-A0A2Z4G9L1-F1
#
_cell.length_a   1.000
_cell.length_b   1.000
_cell.length_c   1.000
_cell.angle_alpha   90.00
_cell.angle_beta   90.00
_cell.angle_gamma   90.00
#
_symmetry.space_group_name_H-M   'P 1'
#
loop_
_entity.id
_entity.type
_entity.pdbx_description
1 polymer ?
#
loop_
_entity_poly.entity_id
_entity_poly.type
_entity_poly.pdbx_seq_one_letter_code
_entity_poly.pdbx_strand_id
1 'polypeptide(L)'
;MKNILTFLILSLCIIGCEIDTAAPETIYLPNVIKGKAYYIDPLKGSEQVLAMNVNVYLSANPQNDPYLLETKTDSLGNYKFEFIPKVDSFWVFSSSVMDEIIYSDSIKFRNVGKKINKISSKNDSIVYTSSDTLKLQPTYLGATLKLLITQKETILNDAKVFLFVNKDLAKKTNITGIGNIKYETSNKNGIAFFHGLKESQYFVRIVSNENLVDSVYKFTATLDVLNKPLKIEQKGSILINVNRNSQPLNSANVYLFVNKEFSKSLYQDTVQNAIYNKPTNNNGELLIENLNSGTYYLGAKKGNFASDSIITFSIKKEDTLSQELVLIQRGQIKTQVFENGEIVKGADVYLFKDLEASKSIVSATPFDYVKRVSSDTNGRVVFENINKGNYYVGAKKGTSTFLYPEPIVVKNEITENIQLKLIAQLPKRVLKIYVTDSSQNALYGAKAYLFTSRLQAQSMKLENPLGDVFNKLTNSNGYVEFNNIEEGISYFPAASIKVAVPESDSTNKLVTKYVIGSDSLVFGSSDYKTDTLIIK
;
A
#
# COMPACT_ATOMS: atom_id res chain seq x y z
N MET A 1 85.56 -52.39 22.03
CA MET A 1 84.95 -53.57 22.68
C MET A 1 83.81 -54.06 21.81
N LYS A 2 83.93 -55.31 21.29
CA LYS A 2 82.88 -56.30 20.92
C LYS A 2 81.55 -55.76 20.32
N ASN A 3 81.13 -56.04 19.07
CA ASN A 3 81.18 -57.30 18.32
C ASN A 3 81.20 -57.07 16.79
N ILE A 4 82.08 -57.85 16.15
CA ILE A 4 82.15 -58.25 14.74
C ILE A 4 81.35 -59.57 14.59
N LEU A 5 81.04 -59.99 13.35
CA LEU A 5 80.56 -61.32 12.93
C LEU A 5 79.02 -61.43 12.92
N THR A 6 78.31 -61.44 11.78
CA THR A 6 78.15 -62.55 10.82
C THR A 6 77.23 -61.98 9.72
N PHE A 7 77.61 -61.86 8.44
CA PHE A 7 77.33 -62.86 7.41
C PHE A 7 77.98 -62.39 6.10
N LEU A 8 79.14 -62.96 5.80
CA LEU A 8 79.70 -63.06 4.46
C LEU A 8 79.70 -64.55 4.17
N ILE A 9 78.84 -65.01 3.25
CA ILE A 9 78.88 -66.25 2.45
C ILE A 9 77.47 -66.37 1.85
N LEU A 10 77.31 -65.87 0.62
CA LEU A 10 76.54 -66.52 -0.45
C LEU A 10 76.93 -65.84 -1.77
N SER A 11 78.22 -65.90 -2.07
CA SER A 11 78.74 -65.79 -3.44
C SER A 11 78.81 -67.22 -3.97
N LEU A 12 78.41 -67.40 -5.24
CA LEU A 12 78.42 -68.62 -6.05
C LEU A 12 77.19 -69.55 -5.98
N CYS A 13 76.09 -69.11 -6.62
CA CYS A 13 75.28 -69.98 -7.49
C CYS A 13 74.86 -69.16 -8.72
N ILE A 14 75.77 -69.00 -9.69
CA ILE A 14 75.43 -68.61 -11.05
C ILE A 14 74.89 -69.88 -11.73
N ILE A 15 73.58 -70.07 -11.67
CA ILE A 15 72.86 -70.96 -12.58
C ILE A 15 72.27 -70.05 -13.65
N GLY A 16 72.73 -70.24 -14.89
CA GLY A 16 72.20 -69.54 -16.05
C GLY A 16 70.73 -69.88 -16.26
N CYS A 17 69.85 -68.96 -15.88
CA CYS A 17 68.62 -68.74 -16.62
C CYS A 17 68.94 -67.70 -17.68
N GLU A 18 68.92 -68.10 -18.95
CA GLU A 18 68.63 -67.18 -20.04
C GLU A 18 67.25 -66.58 -19.74
N ILE A 19 67.23 -65.44 -19.04
CA ILE A 19 66.06 -64.58 -19.00
C ILE A 19 66.00 -64.03 -20.41
N ASP A 20 65.07 -64.57 -21.19
CA ASP A 20 64.63 -63.98 -22.44
C ASP A 20 64.21 -62.54 -22.14
N THR A 21 65.12 -61.59 -22.35
CA THR A 21 64.88 -60.16 -22.19
C THR A 21 64.04 -59.69 -23.37
N ALA A 22 62.85 -60.27 -23.54
CA ALA A 22 61.79 -59.60 -24.25
C ALA A 22 61.55 -58.30 -23.50
N ALA A 23 61.89 -57.18 -24.14
CA ALA A 23 61.62 -55.85 -23.58
C ALA A 23 60.16 -55.85 -23.08
N PRO A 24 59.90 -55.45 -21.82
CA PRO A 24 58.55 -55.50 -21.27
C PRO A 24 57.62 -54.78 -22.25
N GLU A 25 56.60 -55.48 -22.76
CA GLU A 25 55.59 -54.85 -23.60
C GLU A 25 55.05 -53.66 -22.83
N THR A 26 55.30 -52.45 -23.35
CA THR A 26 54.82 -51.24 -22.72
C THR A 26 53.29 -51.28 -22.73
N ILE A 27 52.69 -51.37 -21.55
CA ILE A 27 51.23 -51.39 -21.36
C ILE A 27 50.59 -50.09 -21.88
N TYR A 28 51.38 -49.03 -22.03
CA TYR A 28 50.98 -47.73 -22.56
C TYR A 28 51.59 -47.47 -23.94
N LEU A 29 50.75 -46.97 -24.85
CA LEU A 29 51.17 -46.48 -26.16
C LEU A 29 51.43 -44.97 -26.06
N PRO A 30 52.40 -44.40 -26.80
CA PRO A 30 52.68 -42.96 -26.86
C PRO A 30 51.59 -42.19 -27.66
N ASN A 31 50.34 -42.60 -27.51
CA ASN A 31 49.18 -41.99 -28.12
C ASN A 31 48.73 -40.81 -27.27
N VAL A 32 48.06 -39.86 -27.91
CA VAL A 32 47.47 -38.69 -27.25
C VAL A 32 45.98 -38.66 -27.58
N ILE A 33 45.17 -38.48 -26.55
CA ILE A 33 43.74 -38.13 -26.69
C ILE A 33 43.60 -36.68 -26.27
N LYS A 34 42.98 -35.86 -27.11
CA LYS A 34 42.67 -34.46 -26.80
C LYS A 34 41.29 -34.10 -27.30
N GLY A 35 40.62 -33.20 -26.61
CA GLY A 35 39.29 -32.72 -27.00
C GLY A 35 38.93 -31.44 -26.26
N LYS A 36 37.67 -31.03 -26.41
CA LYS A 36 37.09 -29.90 -25.68
C LYS A 36 35.88 -30.33 -24.86
N ALA A 37 35.60 -29.64 -23.77
CA ALA A 37 34.39 -29.84 -22.99
C ALA A 37 33.57 -28.54 -22.92
N TYR A 38 32.26 -28.68 -23.12
CA TYR A 38 31.29 -27.61 -22.99
C TYR A 38 30.14 -28.05 -22.08
N TYR A 39 29.64 -27.13 -21.27
CA TYR A 39 28.33 -27.25 -20.67
C TYR A 39 27.27 -26.90 -21.71
N ILE A 40 26.29 -27.79 -21.89
CA ILE A 40 25.14 -27.54 -22.76
C ILE A 40 23.88 -27.63 -21.91
N ASP A 41 23.26 -26.49 -21.66
CA ASP A 41 22.00 -26.43 -20.92
C ASP A 41 20.84 -26.09 -21.87
N PRO A 42 20.06 -27.11 -22.34
CA PRO A 42 18.99 -26.89 -23.29
C PRO A 42 17.86 -25.99 -22.73
N LEU A 43 17.80 -25.78 -21.40
CA LEU A 43 16.78 -24.94 -20.77
C LEU A 43 17.17 -23.45 -20.79
N LYS A 44 18.48 -23.14 -20.76
CA LYS A 44 19.03 -21.77 -20.88
C LYS A 44 19.19 -21.31 -22.33
N GLY A 45 19.22 -22.24 -23.29
CA GLY A 45 19.29 -21.96 -24.73
C GLY A 45 20.32 -22.85 -25.43
N SER A 46 20.63 -22.57 -26.69
CA SER A 46 21.70 -23.28 -27.45
C SER A 46 23.11 -22.78 -27.13
N GLU A 47 23.28 -21.93 -26.12
CA GLU A 47 24.58 -21.37 -25.74
C GLU A 47 25.46 -22.45 -25.10
N GLN A 48 26.66 -22.62 -25.68
CA GLN A 48 27.68 -23.52 -25.16
C GLN A 48 28.63 -22.73 -24.26
N VAL A 49 28.75 -23.13 -23.00
CA VAL A 49 29.70 -22.53 -22.06
C VAL A 49 30.92 -23.42 -21.96
N LEU A 50 32.13 -22.86 -22.04
CA LEU A 50 33.36 -23.64 -21.87
C LEU A 50 33.44 -24.23 -20.47
N ALA A 51 33.65 -25.55 -20.40
CA ALA A 51 33.81 -26.25 -19.13
C ALA A 51 35.28 -26.14 -18.68
N MET A 52 35.64 -25.07 -17.96
CA MET A 52 36.99 -24.79 -17.49
C MET A 52 37.30 -25.52 -16.17
N ASN A 53 38.52 -26.02 -16.01
CA ASN A 53 39.00 -26.66 -14.77
C ASN A 53 38.13 -27.84 -14.29
N VAL A 54 37.53 -28.57 -15.21
CA VAL A 54 36.70 -29.75 -14.93
C VAL A 54 37.54 -31.00 -15.05
N ASN A 55 37.37 -31.92 -14.10
CA ASN A 55 38.01 -33.23 -14.16
C ASN A 55 37.45 -34.05 -15.31
N VAL A 56 38.35 -34.54 -16.15
CA VAL A 56 38.05 -35.48 -17.23
C VAL A 56 38.78 -36.78 -16.92
N TYR A 57 38.06 -37.88 -17.03
CA TYR A 57 38.55 -39.19 -16.68
C TYR A 57 38.58 -40.08 -17.92
N LEU A 58 39.61 -40.91 -18.01
CA LEU A 58 39.73 -41.98 -18.98
C LEU A 58 39.49 -43.31 -18.28
N SER A 59 38.54 -44.12 -18.74
CA SER A 59 38.22 -45.41 -18.12
C SER A 59 38.01 -46.53 -19.15
N ALA A 60 38.27 -47.78 -18.75
CA ALA A 60 37.87 -48.95 -19.54
C ALA A 60 36.36 -49.22 -19.48
N ASN A 61 35.65 -48.70 -18.46
CA ASN A 61 34.23 -48.90 -18.21
C ASN A 61 33.50 -47.55 -18.00
N PRO A 62 32.34 -47.31 -18.64
CA PRO A 62 31.60 -46.05 -18.51
C PRO A 62 30.90 -45.84 -17.15
N GLN A 63 30.76 -46.86 -16.31
CA GLN A 63 29.93 -46.79 -15.08
C GLN A 63 30.64 -46.33 -13.80
N ASN A 64 31.81 -45.70 -13.92
CA ASN A 64 32.69 -45.24 -12.82
C ASN A 64 33.32 -46.33 -11.95
N ASP A 65 34.62 -46.10 -11.75
CA ASP A 65 35.63 -46.75 -10.91
C ASP A 65 36.03 -48.21 -11.20
N PRO A 66 37.35 -48.49 -11.28
CA PRO A 66 38.47 -47.54 -11.31
C PRO A 66 38.67 -46.87 -12.69
N TYR A 67 38.88 -45.55 -12.72
CA TYR A 67 39.39 -44.85 -13.91
C TYR A 67 40.89 -45.11 -14.07
N LEU A 68 41.38 -45.04 -15.31
CA LEU A 68 42.77 -45.33 -15.69
C LEU A 68 43.65 -44.08 -15.58
N LEU A 69 43.16 -42.94 -16.05
CA LEU A 69 43.86 -41.65 -16.05
C LEU A 69 42.88 -40.52 -15.74
N GLU A 70 43.39 -39.43 -15.17
CA GLU A 70 42.67 -38.19 -14.90
C GLU A 70 43.43 -37.00 -15.51
N THR A 71 42.70 -36.02 -16.01
CA THR A 71 43.22 -34.71 -16.42
C THR A 71 42.20 -33.62 -16.11
N LYS A 72 42.56 -32.36 -16.32
CA LYS A 72 41.65 -31.22 -16.19
C LYS A 72 41.56 -30.44 -17.48
N THR A 73 40.41 -29.82 -17.72
CA THR A 73 40.27 -28.88 -18.82
C THR A 73 40.98 -27.56 -18.53
N ASP A 74 41.60 -26.95 -19.55
CA ASP A 74 42.20 -25.62 -19.47
C ASP A 74 41.15 -24.48 -19.51
N SER A 75 41.61 -23.22 -19.52
CA SER A 75 40.74 -22.03 -19.62
C SER A 75 39.98 -21.91 -20.96
N LEU A 76 40.34 -22.74 -21.95
CA LEU A 76 39.69 -22.84 -23.25
C LEU A 76 38.87 -24.15 -23.37
N GLY A 77 38.65 -24.85 -22.24
CA GLY A 77 37.91 -26.11 -22.17
C GLY A 77 38.65 -27.30 -22.79
N ASN A 78 39.92 -27.19 -23.15
CA ASN A 78 40.67 -28.30 -23.75
C ASN A 78 41.15 -29.28 -22.68
N TYR A 79 41.02 -30.58 -22.94
CA TYR A 79 41.64 -31.64 -22.13
C TYR A 79 42.65 -32.44 -22.97
N LYS A 80 43.64 -33.04 -22.29
CA LYS A 80 44.66 -33.89 -22.92
C LYS A 80 45.04 -35.05 -22.01
N PHE A 81 45.07 -36.26 -22.57
CA PHE A 81 45.68 -37.44 -21.99
C PHE A 81 46.89 -37.86 -22.84
N GLU A 82 47.97 -38.24 -22.17
CA GLU A 82 49.18 -38.80 -22.77
C GLU A 82 49.38 -40.22 -22.23
N PHE A 83 50.09 -41.07 -22.98
CA PHE A 83 50.39 -42.45 -22.59
C PHE A 83 49.13 -43.27 -22.37
N ILE A 84 48.42 -43.62 -23.45
CA ILE A 84 47.12 -44.30 -23.37
C ILE A 84 47.31 -45.82 -23.20
N PRO A 85 46.59 -46.47 -22.26
CA PRO A 85 46.62 -47.91 -22.08
C PRO A 85 46.25 -48.68 -23.36
N LYS A 86 46.93 -49.79 -23.62
CA LYS A 86 46.64 -50.71 -24.73
C LYS A 86 45.37 -51.54 -24.43
N VAL A 87 44.21 -50.94 -24.66
CA VAL A 87 42.88 -51.58 -24.54
C VAL A 87 42.05 -51.44 -25.82
N ASP A 88 41.07 -52.32 -26.02
CA ASP A 88 40.23 -52.34 -27.24
C ASP A 88 39.26 -51.17 -27.33
N SER A 89 38.84 -50.64 -26.18
CA SER A 89 38.05 -49.42 -26.11
C SER A 89 38.23 -48.75 -24.76
N PHE A 90 38.07 -47.44 -24.75
CA PHE A 90 38.06 -46.63 -23.55
C PHE A 90 36.96 -45.58 -23.66
N TRP A 91 36.60 -45.02 -22.52
CA TRP A 91 35.61 -43.97 -22.35
C TRP A 91 36.32 -42.75 -21.81
N VAL A 92 36.06 -41.61 -22.43
CA VAL A 92 36.36 -40.32 -21.83
C VAL A 92 35.06 -39.78 -21.26
N PHE A 93 35.03 -39.50 -19.97
CA PHE A 93 33.84 -38.95 -19.33
C PHE A 93 34.23 -37.85 -18.35
N SER A 94 33.26 -37.04 -18.00
CA SER A 94 33.42 -35.96 -17.04
C SER A 94 32.11 -35.78 -16.29
N SER A 95 32.22 -35.46 -15.00
CA SER A 95 31.10 -35.06 -14.17
C SER A 95 31.51 -33.85 -13.35
N SER A 96 30.68 -32.81 -13.37
CA SER A 96 30.91 -31.57 -12.64
C SER A 96 29.62 -31.17 -11.95
N VAL A 97 29.72 -30.63 -10.73
CA VAL A 97 28.59 -30.09 -10.00
C VAL A 97 28.72 -28.57 -9.96
N MET A 98 27.76 -27.87 -10.55
CA MET A 98 27.69 -26.41 -10.53
C MET A 98 26.29 -25.99 -10.15
N ASP A 99 26.15 -25.17 -9.10
CA ASP A 99 24.86 -24.65 -8.63
C ASP A 99 23.78 -25.74 -8.45
N GLU A 100 24.13 -26.86 -7.81
CA GLU A 100 23.22 -28.01 -7.58
C GLU A 100 22.78 -28.74 -8.87
N ILE A 101 23.44 -28.47 -10.00
CA ILE A 101 23.23 -29.17 -11.28
C ILE A 101 24.43 -30.08 -11.53
N ILE A 102 24.15 -31.35 -11.82
CA ILE A 102 25.19 -32.32 -12.19
C ILE A 102 25.31 -32.34 -13.70
N TYR A 103 26.44 -31.90 -14.24
CA TYR A 103 26.74 -31.91 -15.66
C TYR A 103 27.61 -33.11 -15.99
N SER A 104 27.14 -34.00 -16.86
CA SER A 104 27.91 -35.19 -17.27
C SER A 104 27.80 -35.51 -18.75
N ASP A 105 28.85 -36.10 -19.30
CA ASP A 105 28.85 -36.72 -20.64
C ASP A 105 29.90 -37.84 -20.67
N SER A 106 29.77 -38.74 -21.64
CA SER A 106 30.75 -39.80 -21.90
C SER A 106 30.86 -40.11 -23.40
N ILE A 107 32.09 -40.28 -23.88
CA ILE A 107 32.40 -40.60 -25.27
C ILE A 107 33.17 -41.90 -25.31
N LYS A 108 32.69 -42.86 -26.10
CA LYS A 108 33.37 -44.13 -26.33
C LYS A 108 34.34 -44.02 -27.50
N PHE A 109 35.60 -44.29 -27.25
CA PHE A 109 36.60 -44.49 -28.28
C PHE A 109 36.83 -45.99 -28.46
N ARG A 110 36.65 -46.48 -29.68
CA ARG A 110 37.12 -47.82 -30.03
C ARG A 110 38.54 -47.68 -30.55
N ASN A 111 39.43 -48.52 -30.05
CA ASN A 111 40.71 -48.74 -30.66
C ASN A 111 40.44 -49.50 -31.97
N VAL A 112 40.12 -48.75 -33.02
CA VAL A 112 40.04 -49.32 -34.34
C VAL A 112 41.47 -49.67 -34.67
N GLY A 113 41.83 -50.94 -34.49
CA GLY A 113 42.99 -51.55 -35.11
C GLY A 113 42.80 -51.48 -36.63
N LYS A 114 42.79 -50.26 -37.18
CA LYS A 114 42.98 -50.06 -38.60
C LYS A 114 44.30 -50.74 -38.86
N LYS A 115 44.28 -51.77 -39.71
CA LYS A 115 45.43 -52.21 -40.50
C LYS A 115 46.01 -50.94 -41.13
N ILE A 116 46.94 -50.30 -40.45
CA ILE A 116 47.74 -49.24 -41.04
C ILE A 116 48.60 -50.00 -42.03
N ASN A 117 48.34 -49.80 -43.33
CA ASN A 117 49.27 -50.22 -44.36
C ASN A 117 50.63 -49.65 -43.94
N LYS A 118 51.55 -50.57 -43.63
CA LYS A 118 52.86 -50.33 -43.04
C LYS A 118 53.67 -49.46 -44.01
N ILE A 119 53.55 -48.14 -43.90
CA ILE A 119 54.50 -47.21 -44.53
C ILE A 119 55.63 -47.09 -43.50
N SER A 120 56.77 -47.71 -43.83
CA SER A 120 57.93 -47.75 -42.95
C SER A 120 58.57 -46.36 -42.83
N SER A 121 58.28 -45.71 -41.73
CA SER A 121 58.98 -44.52 -41.25
C SER A 121 59.17 -44.73 -39.74
N LYS A 122 60.43 -44.94 -39.32
CA LYS A 122 60.80 -45.09 -37.91
C LYS A 122 60.53 -43.74 -37.23
N ASN A 123 59.55 -43.71 -36.32
CA ASN A 123 59.23 -42.67 -35.32
C ASN A 123 57.89 -41.94 -35.44
N ASP A 124 56.96 -42.39 -36.28
CA ASP A 124 55.63 -41.75 -36.32
C ASP A 124 54.73 -42.22 -35.15
N SER A 125 54.69 -41.42 -34.09
CA SER A 125 53.67 -41.49 -33.04
C SER A 125 52.27 -41.41 -33.66
N ILE A 126 51.45 -42.45 -33.47
CA ILE A 126 50.07 -42.49 -33.94
C ILE A 126 49.26 -41.48 -33.10
N VAL A 127 49.07 -40.28 -33.62
CA VAL A 127 48.22 -39.26 -32.97
C VAL A 127 46.77 -39.57 -33.32
N TYR A 128 45.98 -40.00 -32.33
CA TYR A 128 44.53 -40.10 -32.47
C TYR A 128 43.93 -38.68 -32.37
N THR A 129 43.84 -37.97 -33.50
CA THR A 129 43.16 -36.66 -33.57
C THR A 129 41.67 -36.84 -33.84
N SER A 130 40.96 -37.50 -32.94
CA SER A 130 39.51 -37.33 -32.86
C SER A 130 39.25 -36.06 -32.06
N SER A 131 38.81 -34.98 -32.72
CA SER A 131 38.42 -33.72 -32.08
C SER A 131 37.08 -33.85 -31.36
N ASP A 132 36.92 -34.92 -30.60
CA ASP A 132 35.65 -35.27 -29.98
C ASP A 132 35.40 -34.36 -28.78
N THR A 133 34.20 -33.83 -28.74
CA THR A 133 33.79 -32.78 -27.83
C THR A 133 32.86 -33.36 -26.79
N LEU A 134 33.21 -33.25 -25.50
CA LEU A 134 32.32 -33.56 -24.38
C LEU A 134 31.27 -32.47 -24.28
N LYS A 135 30.01 -32.88 -24.37
CA LYS A 135 28.81 -32.03 -24.25
C LYS A 135 28.14 -32.33 -22.93
N LEU A 136 28.68 -31.79 -21.84
CA LEU A 136 28.19 -32.06 -20.49
C LEU A 136 26.74 -31.59 -20.35
N GLN A 137 25.81 -32.53 -20.23
CA GLN A 137 24.38 -32.27 -20.13
C GLN A 137 23.95 -32.17 -18.65
N PRO A 138 23.08 -31.22 -18.29
CA PRO A 138 22.63 -31.05 -16.92
C PRO A 138 21.66 -32.16 -16.50
N THR A 139 21.85 -32.62 -15.27
CA THR A 139 20.88 -33.35 -14.46
C THR A 139 20.53 -32.47 -13.27
N TYR A 140 19.27 -32.06 -13.20
CA TYR A 140 18.78 -31.16 -12.16
C TYR A 140 18.42 -31.93 -10.89
N LEU A 141 18.95 -31.51 -9.75
CA LEU A 141 18.53 -32.03 -8.46
C LEU A 141 17.25 -31.30 -8.04
N GLY A 142 16.11 -31.99 -8.09
CA GLY A 142 14.80 -31.43 -7.72
C GLY A 142 13.99 -30.85 -8.89
N ALA A 143 12.89 -30.16 -8.56
CA ALA A 143 11.98 -29.59 -9.53
C ALA A 143 12.59 -28.38 -10.25
N THR A 144 12.16 -28.17 -11.50
CA THR A 144 12.58 -27.03 -12.32
C THR A 144 11.36 -26.23 -12.80
N LEU A 145 11.49 -24.92 -12.80
CA LEU A 145 10.45 -23.98 -13.21
C LEU A 145 11.01 -23.05 -14.28
N LYS A 146 10.46 -23.14 -15.50
CA LYS A 146 10.82 -22.30 -16.63
C LYS A 146 9.69 -21.33 -16.95
N LEU A 147 9.93 -20.05 -16.75
CA LEU A 147 8.95 -18.99 -16.95
C LEU A 147 9.30 -18.19 -18.19
N LEU A 148 8.38 -18.14 -19.16
CA LEU A 148 8.49 -17.23 -20.31
C LEU A 148 7.73 -15.94 -19.98
N ILE A 149 8.46 -14.85 -19.82
CA ILE A 149 7.94 -13.55 -19.39
C ILE A 149 7.64 -12.70 -20.62
N THR A 150 6.36 -12.35 -20.79
CA THR A 150 5.90 -11.55 -21.94
C THR A 150 4.96 -10.44 -21.49
N GLN A 151 4.98 -9.31 -22.20
CA GLN A 151 4.00 -8.22 -22.08
C GLN A 151 3.46 -7.91 -23.47
N LYS A 152 2.15 -8.12 -23.69
CA LYS A 152 1.50 -7.89 -25.00
C LYS A 152 2.27 -8.56 -26.14
N GLU A 153 2.61 -9.83 -25.94
CA GLU A 153 3.38 -10.67 -26.88
C GLU A 153 4.85 -10.27 -27.05
N THR A 154 5.27 -9.14 -26.49
CA THR A 154 6.67 -8.73 -26.44
C THR A 154 7.39 -9.48 -25.34
N ILE A 155 8.54 -10.05 -25.67
CA ILE A 155 9.43 -10.74 -24.74
C ILE A 155 10.07 -9.69 -23.82
N LEU A 156 10.02 -9.89 -22.50
CA LEU A 156 10.69 -9.01 -21.55
C LEU A 156 12.08 -9.57 -21.19
N ASN A 157 13.12 -8.96 -21.74
CA ASN A 157 14.50 -9.19 -21.31
C ASN A 157 14.78 -8.44 -19.99
N ASP A 158 15.72 -8.95 -19.19
CA ASP A 158 16.21 -8.34 -17.95
C ASP A 158 15.13 -8.11 -16.87
N ALA A 159 13.99 -8.78 -16.96
CA ALA A 159 12.95 -8.72 -15.95
C ALA A 159 13.39 -9.52 -14.72
N LYS A 160 13.35 -8.90 -13.54
CA LYS A 160 13.67 -9.54 -12.27
C LYS A 160 12.48 -10.38 -11.82
N VAL A 161 12.69 -11.67 -11.61
CA VAL A 161 11.67 -12.64 -11.23
C VAL A 161 12.01 -13.18 -9.85
N PHE A 162 11.12 -12.91 -8.89
CA PHE A 162 11.29 -13.30 -7.49
C PHE A 162 10.34 -14.45 -7.16
N LEU A 163 10.87 -15.50 -6.55
CA LEU A 163 10.11 -16.67 -6.12
C LEU A 163 9.89 -16.63 -4.60
N PHE A 164 8.69 -16.93 -4.15
CA PHE A 164 8.29 -16.92 -2.74
C PHE A 164 7.54 -18.21 -2.38
N VAL A 165 7.63 -18.64 -1.13
CA VAL A 165 6.77 -19.72 -0.58
C VAL A 165 5.45 -19.19 0.03
N ASN A 166 5.35 -17.86 0.22
CA ASN A 166 4.20 -17.23 0.88
C ASN A 166 3.60 -16.12 -0.02
N LYS A 167 2.27 -16.18 -0.22
CA LYS A 167 1.52 -15.25 -1.06
C LYS A 167 1.55 -13.80 -0.56
N ASP A 168 1.49 -13.60 0.75
CA ASP A 168 1.43 -12.27 1.34
C ASP A 168 2.79 -11.58 1.28
N LEU A 169 3.89 -12.33 1.43
CA LEU A 169 5.23 -11.81 1.14
C LEU A 169 5.33 -11.39 -0.33
N ALA A 170 4.92 -12.26 -1.27
CA ALA A 170 4.93 -11.93 -2.69
C ALA A 170 4.13 -10.65 -3.02
N LYS A 171 3.06 -10.33 -2.27
CA LYS A 171 2.28 -9.08 -2.44
C LYS A 171 2.93 -7.85 -1.78
N LYS A 172 3.51 -8.00 -0.59
CA LYS A 172 4.05 -6.88 0.20
C LYS A 172 5.42 -6.41 -0.27
N THR A 173 6.18 -7.29 -0.91
CA THR A 173 7.57 -7.01 -1.25
C THR A 173 7.67 -6.06 -2.44
N ASN A 174 8.27 -4.88 -2.22
CA ASN A 174 8.57 -3.90 -3.28
C ASN A 174 9.67 -4.43 -4.24
N ILE A 175 10.21 -3.54 -5.08
CA ILE A 175 11.28 -3.76 -6.08
C ILE A 175 12.49 -4.55 -5.52
N THR A 176 12.72 -4.50 -4.20
CA THR A 176 13.89 -5.07 -3.53
C THR A 176 13.85 -6.59 -3.34
N GLY A 177 12.71 -7.25 -3.52
CA GLY A 177 12.64 -8.71 -3.43
C GLY A 177 12.71 -9.31 -2.01
N ILE A 178 12.75 -8.49 -0.94
CA ILE A 178 12.81 -8.95 0.46
C ILE A 178 11.84 -10.12 0.74
N GLY A 179 12.38 -11.23 1.27
CA GLY A 179 11.63 -12.43 1.64
C GLY A 179 11.44 -13.44 0.50
N ASN A 180 12.04 -13.21 -0.67
CA ASN A 180 12.12 -14.21 -1.71
C ASN A 180 13.04 -15.37 -1.30
N ILE A 181 12.79 -16.57 -1.82
CA ILE A 181 13.64 -17.74 -1.59
C ILE A 181 14.69 -17.92 -2.70
N LYS A 182 14.40 -17.42 -3.90
CA LYS A 182 15.28 -17.44 -5.07
C LYS A 182 14.89 -16.28 -5.97
N TYR A 183 15.83 -15.75 -6.73
CA TYR A 183 15.57 -14.74 -7.74
C TYR A 183 16.32 -15.10 -9.01
N GLU A 184 15.76 -14.70 -10.14
CA GLU A 184 16.38 -14.86 -11.45
C GLU A 184 16.10 -13.60 -12.29
N THR A 185 16.92 -13.39 -13.31
CA THR A 185 16.69 -12.36 -14.31
C THR A 185 16.34 -13.05 -15.62
N SER A 186 15.28 -12.59 -16.30
CA SER A 186 14.93 -13.15 -17.60
C SER A 186 16.01 -12.84 -18.64
N ASN A 187 16.38 -13.84 -19.45
CA ASN A 187 17.37 -13.67 -20.51
C ASN A 187 16.79 -12.94 -21.75
N LYS A 188 17.59 -12.82 -22.82
CA LYS A 188 17.19 -12.20 -24.11
C LYS A 188 15.93 -12.80 -24.76
N ASN A 189 15.56 -14.02 -24.38
CA ASN A 189 14.36 -14.71 -24.83
C ASN A 189 13.20 -14.62 -23.81
N GLY A 190 13.35 -13.78 -22.77
CA GLY A 190 12.39 -13.57 -21.69
C GLY A 190 12.24 -14.77 -20.76
N ILE A 191 13.22 -15.67 -20.72
CA ILE A 191 13.16 -16.86 -19.89
C ILE A 191 13.84 -16.61 -18.55
N ALA A 192 13.09 -16.79 -17.46
CA ALA A 192 13.64 -16.94 -16.11
C ALA A 192 13.57 -18.41 -15.70
N PHE A 193 14.67 -18.95 -15.17
CA PHE A 193 14.82 -20.39 -14.95
C PHE A 193 15.23 -20.69 -13.51
N PHE A 194 14.36 -21.38 -12.78
CA PHE A 194 14.62 -21.84 -11.41
C PHE A 194 14.83 -23.36 -11.40
N HIS A 195 15.87 -23.81 -10.71
CA HIS A 195 16.17 -25.22 -10.43
C HIS A 195 16.40 -25.41 -8.93
N GLY A 196 16.55 -26.66 -8.47
CA GLY A 196 16.77 -26.95 -7.05
C GLY A 196 15.49 -26.83 -6.21
N LEU A 197 14.32 -26.76 -6.84
CA LEU A 197 13.08 -26.50 -6.13
C LEU A 197 12.60 -27.79 -5.44
N LYS A 198 12.25 -27.68 -4.16
CA LYS A 198 11.47 -28.73 -3.49
C LYS A 198 10.06 -28.76 -4.06
N GLU A 199 9.43 -29.92 -4.12
CA GLU A 199 8.02 -29.99 -4.51
C GLU A 199 7.17 -29.21 -3.50
N SER A 200 6.58 -28.11 -3.96
CA SER A 200 5.81 -27.20 -3.11
C SER A 200 5.02 -26.20 -3.94
N GLN A 201 4.24 -25.38 -3.26
CA GLN A 201 3.58 -24.23 -3.86
C GLN A 201 4.47 -23.00 -3.77
N TYR A 202 4.63 -22.32 -4.91
CA TYR A 202 5.42 -21.10 -5.03
C TYR A 202 4.59 -19.97 -5.60
N PHE A 203 5.00 -18.75 -5.28
CA PHE A 203 4.44 -17.51 -5.76
C PHE A 203 5.51 -16.72 -6.49
N VAL A 204 5.21 -16.22 -7.68
CA VAL A 204 6.15 -15.44 -8.49
C VAL A 204 5.72 -13.99 -8.54
N ARG A 205 6.67 -13.08 -8.33
CA ARG A 205 6.53 -11.64 -8.61
C ARG A 205 7.54 -11.24 -9.67
N ILE A 206 7.13 -10.43 -10.64
CA ILE A 206 7.99 -9.96 -11.72
C ILE A 206 8.14 -8.44 -11.62
N VAL A 207 9.36 -7.94 -11.76
CA VAL A 207 9.66 -6.52 -11.78
C VAL A 207 10.45 -6.22 -13.04
N SER A 208 9.88 -5.41 -13.92
CA SER A 208 10.54 -4.90 -15.13
C SER A 208 11.07 -3.49 -14.88
N ASN A 209 12.17 -3.11 -15.53
CA ASN A 209 12.84 -1.82 -15.36
C ASN A 209 11.94 -0.61 -15.64
N GLU A 210 10.83 -0.80 -16.38
CA GLU A 210 9.93 0.28 -16.77
C GLU A 210 8.57 0.22 -16.07
N ASN A 211 8.19 -0.89 -15.45
CA ASN A 211 6.86 -1.03 -14.85
C ASN A 211 6.84 -2.06 -13.71
N LEU A 212 6.28 -1.66 -12.57
CA LEU A 212 6.05 -2.55 -11.43
C LEU A 212 4.80 -3.38 -11.73
N VAL A 213 5.00 -4.59 -12.20
CA VAL A 213 3.91 -5.53 -12.46
C VAL A 213 3.54 -6.21 -11.16
N ASP A 214 2.50 -5.69 -10.52
CA ASP A 214 1.96 -6.22 -9.26
C ASP A 214 1.06 -7.45 -9.49
N SER A 215 1.59 -8.46 -10.18
CA SER A 215 0.90 -9.73 -10.41
C SER A 215 1.63 -10.84 -9.66
N VAL A 216 0.91 -11.50 -8.74
CA VAL A 216 1.40 -12.67 -8.00
C VAL A 216 0.82 -13.92 -8.61
N TYR A 217 1.66 -14.75 -9.22
CA TYR A 217 1.24 -16.00 -9.88
C TYR A 217 1.54 -17.19 -8.98
N LYS A 218 0.59 -18.15 -8.89
CA LYS A 218 0.74 -19.37 -8.09
C LYS A 218 1.18 -20.54 -8.98
N PHE A 219 2.17 -21.29 -8.52
CA PHE A 219 2.67 -22.49 -9.17
C PHE A 219 2.84 -23.63 -8.18
N THR A 220 2.79 -24.86 -8.67
CA THR A 220 3.24 -26.04 -7.93
C THR A 220 4.44 -26.58 -8.69
N ALA A 221 5.62 -26.60 -8.06
CA ALA A 221 6.79 -27.23 -8.66
C ALA A 221 6.67 -28.75 -8.49
N THR A 222 6.80 -29.48 -9.59
CA THR A 222 6.87 -30.95 -9.67
C THR A 222 8.23 -31.34 -10.22
N LEU A 223 8.66 -32.59 -10.05
CA LEU A 223 9.92 -33.10 -10.65
C LEU A 223 10.09 -32.81 -12.16
N ASP A 224 8.99 -32.60 -12.90
CA ASP A 224 9.01 -32.21 -14.32
C ASP A 224 9.22 -30.71 -14.57
N VAL A 225 9.79 -30.38 -15.74
CA VAL A 225 9.97 -28.99 -16.21
C VAL A 225 8.60 -28.34 -16.46
N LEU A 226 8.19 -27.43 -15.59
CA LEU A 226 6.97 -26.66 -15.80
C LEU A 226 7.24 -25.47 -16.74
N ASN A 227 6.82 -25.60 -17.99
CA ASN A 227 6.85 -24.52 -18.99
C ASN A 227 5.55 -23.71 -18.94
N LYS A 228 5.60 -22.50 -18.36
CA LYS A 228 4.40 -21.63 -18.28
C LYS A 228 4.68 -20.25 -18.89
N PRO A 229 3.93 -19.84 -19.93
CA PRO A 229 3.95 -18.46 -20.36
C PRO A 229 3.27 -17.59 -19.30
N LEU A 230 3.99 -16.57 -18.83
CA LEU A 230 3.47 -15.53 -17.97
C LEU A 230 3.21 -14.30 -18.82
N LYS A 231 1.91 -14.05 -19.07
CA LYS A 231 1.45 -12.81 -19.68
C LYS A 231 1.27 -11.78 -18.58
N ILE A 232 2.14 -10.78 -18.61
CA ILE A 232 2.05 -9.58 -17.81
C ILE A 232 0.91 -8.73 -18.36
N GLU A 233 -0.04 -8.41 -17.49
CA GLU A 233 -1.10 -7.48 -17.83
C GLU A 233 -0.52 -6.06 -17.91
N GLN A 234 -0.56 -5.45 -19.10
CA GLN A 234 -0.24 -4.03 -19.20
C GLN A 234 -1.38 -3.23 -18.56
N LYS A 235 -1.04 -2.45 -17.55
CA LYS A 235 -1.96 -1.56 -16.86
C LYS A 235 -2.09 -0.24 -17.65
N GLY A 236 -3.14 0.52 -17.38
CA GLY A 236 -3.35 1.81 -18.03
C GLY A 236 -2.35 2.86 -17.55
N SER A 237 -2.19 3.93 -18.34
CA SER A 237 -1.43 5.12 -17.98
C SER A 237 -2.20 6.41 -18.32
N ILE A 238 -1.86 7.49 -17.63
CA ILE A 238 -2.43 8.81 -17.89
C ILE A 238 -1.33 9.87 -17.84
N LEU A 239 -1.22 10.65 -18.91
CA LEU A 239 -0.42 11.88 -18.98
C LEU A 239 -1.30 13.06 -18.55
N ILE A 240 -0.79 13.87 -17.63
CA ILE A 240 -1.53 14.97 -17.01
C ILE A 240 -0.77 16.25 -17.25
N ASN A 241 -1.42 17.22 -17.87
CA ASN A 241 -0.90 18.55 -18.12
C ASN A 241 -1.57 19.53 -17.16
N VAL A 242 -0.80 20.14 -16.27
CA VAL A 242 -1.31 21.14 -15.33
C VAL A 242 -0.87 22.51 -15.79
N ASN A 243 -1.84 23.41 -16.01
CA ASN A 243 -1.56 24.76 -16.45
C ASN A 243 -2.42 25.80 -15.72
N ARG A 244 -2.07 27.06 -15.92
CA ARG A 244 -2.85 28.23 -15.52
C ARG A 244 -2.70 29.29 -16.59
N ASN A 245 -3.82 29.81 -17.08
CA ASN A 245 -3.83 30.80 -18.17
C ASN A 245 -2.94 30.35 -19.34
N SER A 246 -3.05 29.07 -19.72
CA SER A 246 -2.24 28.42 -20.78
C SER A 246 -0.73 28.36 -20.52
N GLN A 247 -0.26 28.67 -19.31
CA GLN A 247 1.13 28.49 -18.91
C GLN A 247 1.29 27.20 -18.10
N PRO A 248 2.24 26.31 -18.44
CA PRO A 248 2.47 25.09 -17.68
C PRO A 248 2.94 25.42 -16.26
N LEU A 249 2.44 24.66 -15.28
CA LEU A 249 2.78 24.86 -13.88
C LEU A 249 3.67 23.74 -13.38
N ASN A 250 4.96 24.04 -13.18
CA ASN A 250 5.88 23.14 -12.51
C ASN A 250 5.51 22.93 -11.03
N SER A 251 5.90 21.80 -10.45
CA SER A 251 5.71 21.53 -9.02
C SER A 251 4.26 21.70 -8.51
N ALA A 252 3.27 21.53 -9.38
CA ALA A 252 1.87 21.45 -8.97
C ALA A 252 1.60 20.01 -8.52
N ASN A 253 1.10 19.83 -7.30
CA ASN A 253 0.81 18.49 -6.79
C ASN A 253 -0.47 17.98 -7.42
N VAL A 254 -0.38 16.82 -8.07
CA VAL A 254 -1.49 16.10 -8.68
C VAL A 254 -1.94 14.99 -7.75
N TYR A 255 -3.24 14.90 -7.53
CA TYR A 255 -3.88 13.95 -6.64
C TYR A 255 -4.82 13.03 -7.42
N LEU A 256 -4.68 11.73 -7.20
CA LEU A 256 -5.56 10.71 -7.76
C LEU A 256 -6.34 10.01 -6.65
N PHE A 257 -7.65 9.85 -6.85
CA PHE A 257 -8.55 9.19 -5.90
C PHE A 257 -9.35 8.10 -6.60
N VAL A 258 -9.75 7.07 -5.85
CA VAL A 258 -10.66 6.00 -6.30
C VAL A 258 -12.09 6.18 -5.79
N ASN A 259 -12.35 7.24 -5.01
CA ASN A 259 -13.64 7.53 -4.41
C ASN A 259 -13.99 9.02 -4.57
N LYS A 260 -15.21 9.30 -5.03
CA LYS A 260 -15.72 10.65 -5.30
C LYS A 260 -15.83 11.52 -4.05
N GLU A 261 -16.18 10.95 -2.91
CA GLU A 261 -16.30 11.70 -1.66
C GLU A 261 -14.92 12.08 -1.11
N PHE A 262 -13.93 11.20 -1.24
CA PHE A 262 -12.55 11.50 -0.83
C PHE A 262 -11.89 12.58 -1.69
N SER A 263 -12.23 12.66 -2.98
CA SER A 263 -11.67 13.68 -3.85
C SER A 263 -12.09 15.10 -3.46
N LYS A 264 -13.20 15.28 -2.72
CA LYS A 264 -13.59 16.57 -2.13
C LYS A 264 -12.54 17.14 -1.16
N SER A 265 -11.68 16.29 -0.59
CA SER A 265 -10.57 16.73 0.27
C SER A 265 -9.51 17.55 -0.48
N LEU A 266 -9.50 17.55 -1.82
CA LEU A 266 -8.64 18.42 -2.63
C LEU A 266 -8.73 19.90 -2.22
N TYR A 267 -9.92 20.33 -1.77
CA TYR A 267 -10.20 21.71 -1.37
C TYR A 267 -10.03 21.97 0.13
N GLN A 268 -9.57 20.98 0.87
CA GLN A 268 -9.18 21.13 2.27
C GLN A 268 -7.71 21.57 2.37
N ASP A 269 -7.30 21.94 3.57
CA ASP A 269 -5.95 22.45 3.82
C ASP A 269 -4.94 21.31 3.62
N THR A 270 -5.26 20.13 4.17
CA THR A 270 -4.57 18.86 3.92
C THR A 270 -5.43 17.96 3.04
N VAL A 271 -4.89 17.54 1.89
CA VAL A 271 -5.56 16.55 1.04
C VAL A 271 -5.41 15.16 1.65
N GLN A 272 -6.51 14.42 1.78
CA GLN A 272 -6.57 13.14 2.46
C GLN A 272 -6.99 12.02 1.50
N ASN A 273 -6.54 10.79 1.76
CA ASN A 273 -6.98 9.58 1.04
C ASN A 273 -6.74 9.57 -0.48
N ALA A 274 -5.81 10.39 -0.96
CA ALA A 274 -5.30 10.26 -2.32
C ALA A 274 -4.45 8.99 -2.40
N ILE A 275 -4.70 8.15 -3.41
CA ILE A 275 -3.88 6.96 -3.69
C ILE A 275 -2.58 7.30 -4.41
N TYR A 276 -2.48 8.54 -4.89
CA TYR A 276 -1.30 9.08 -5.57
C TYR A 276 -1.20 10.59 -5.30
N ASN A 277 -0.01 11.07 -5.00
CA ASN A 277 0.31 12.48 -4.81
C ASN A 277 1.75 12.74 -5.25
N LYS A 278 1.92 13.38 -6.42
CA LYS A 278 3.24 13.77 -6.94
C LYS A 278 3.18 15.14 -7.61
N PRO A 279 4.28 15.91 -7.56
CA PRO A 279 4.40 17.16 -8.29
C PRO A 279 4.60 16.95 -9.79
N THR A 280 4.13 17.89 -10.61
CA THR A 280 4.48 18.00 -12.04
C THR A 280 5.96 18.38 -12.26
N ASN A 281 6.49 18.01 -13.43
CA ASN A 281 7.84 18.37 -13.90
C ASN A 281 7.93 19.86 -14.32
N ASN A 282 9.06 20.29 -14.89
CA ASN A 282 9.26 21.68 -15.34
C ASN A 282 8.33 22.13 -16.48
N ASN A 283 7.77 21.19 -17.24
CA ASN A 283 6.81 21.44 -18.32
C ASN A 283 5.36 21.38 -17.82
N GLY A 284 5.12 21.25 -16.51
CA GLY A 284 3.78 21.09 -15.96
C GLY A 284 3.15 19.73 -16.25
N GLU A 285 3.95 18.73 -16.62
CA GLU A 285 3.48 17.40 -16.98
C GLU A 285 3.69 16.40 -15.83
N LEU A 286 2.83 15.38 -15.79
CA LEU A 286 2.99 14.22 -14.93
C LEU A 286 2.44 12.97 -15.61
N LEU A 287 3.26 11.94 -15.74
CA LEU A 287 2.82 10.62 -16.19
C LEU A 287 2.55 9.73 -14.97
N ILE A 288 1.32 9.21 -14.88
CA ILE A 288 0.96 8.17 -13.91
C ILE A 288 0.79 6.86 -14.65
N GLU A 289 1.69 5.93 -14.40
CA GLU A 289 1.70 4.60 -15.01
C GLU A 289 1.12 3.54 -14.07
N ASN A 290 0.89 2.35 -14.61
CA ASN A 290 0.48 1.17 -13.85
C ASN A 290 -0.88 1.30 -13.13
N LEU A 291 -1.83 2.03 -13.72
CA LEU A 291 -3.19 2.14 -13.20
C LEU A 291 -4.01 0.89 -13.54
N ASN A 292 -4.60 0.29 -12.50
CA ASN A 292 -5.57 -0.79 -12.69
C ASN A 292 -6.80 -0.24 -13.42
N SER A 293 -7.49 -1.09 -14.20
CA SER A 293 -8.77 -0.72 -14.79
C SER A 293 -9.75 -0.25 -13.72
N GLY A 294 -10.43 0.86 -13.95
CA GLY A 294 -11.36 1.43 -12.98
C GLY A 294 -11.66 2.90 -13.22
N THR A 295 -12.49 3.48 -12.35
CA THR A 295 -12.85 4.89 -12.37
C THR A 295 -12.04 5.65 -11.34
N TYR A 296 -11.48 6.77 -11.74
CA TYR A 296 -10.62 7.63 -10.94
C TYR A 296 -11.13 9.07 -10.95
N TYR A 297 -10.74 9.79 -9.91
CA TYR A 297 -11.01 11.21 -9.73
C TYR A 297 -9.69 11.94 -9.63
N LEU A 298 -9.53 13.00 -10.40
CA LEU A 298 -8.27 13.69 -10.61
C LEU A 298 -8.41 15.17 -10.30
N GLY A 299 -7.44 15.70 -9.57
CA GLY A 299 -7.31 17.14 -9.37
C GLY A 299 -5.87 17.52 -9.04
N ALA A 300 -5.60 18.82 -9.02
CA ALA A 300 -4.27 19.34 -8.72
C ALA A 300 -4.34 20.59 -7.84
N LYS A 301 -3.28 20.84 -7.07
CA LYS A 301 -3.15 21.99 -6.16
C LYS A 301 -1.70 22.51 -6.16
N LYS A 302 -1.53 23.83 -6.14
CA LYS A 302 -0.24 24.52 -5.95
C LYS A 302 -0.48 25.77 -5.12
N GLY A 303 -0.09 25.76 -3.84
CA GLY A 303 -0.39 26.88 -2.92
C GLY A 303 -1.91 27.13 -2.79
N ASN A 304 -2.33 28.37 -3.06
CA ASN A 304 -3.74 28.80 -3.09
C ASN A 304 -4.43 28.55 -4.45
N PHE A 305 -3.78 27.87 -5.37
CA PHE A 305 -4.36 27.45 -6.64
C PHE A 305 -4.79 25.99 -6.56
N ALA A 306 -5.98 25.68 -7.07
CA ALA A 306 -6.44 24.31 -7.23
C ALA A 306 -7.27 24.16 -8.50
N SER A 307 -7.42 22.94 -9.00
CA SER A 307 -8.24 22.69 -10.18
C SER A 307 -9.68 23.17 -9.95
N ASP A 308 -10.27 23.77 -10.98
CA ASP A 308 -11.63 24.32 -10.89
C ASP A 308 -12.64 23.22 -10.52
N SER A 309 -12.51 22.08 -11.19
CA SER A 309 -13.28 20.87 -10.92
C SER A 309 -12.37 19.65 -10.72
N ILE A 310 -12.99 18.58 -10.24
CA ILE A 310 -12.39 17.25 -10.16
C ILE A 310 -12.79 16.49 -11.42
N ILE A 311 -11.81 16.11 -12.23
CA ILE A 311 -12.06 15.34 -13.45
C ILE A 311 -12.33 13.90 -13.05
N THR A 312 -13.42 13.33 -13.57
CA THR A 312 -13.72 11.90 -13.44
C THR A 312 -13.36 11.22 -14.75
N PHE A 313 -12.55 10.16 -14.71
CA PHE A 313 -12.21 9.37 -15.89
C PHE A 313 -12.20 7.88 -15.56
N SER A 314 -12.41 7.04 -16.57
CA SER A 314 -12.25 5.59 -16.44
C SER A 314 -11.09 5.17 -17.31
N ILE A 315 -10.20 4.36 -16.76
CA ILE A 315 -9.09 3.77 -17.50
C ILE A 315 -9.36 2.29 -17.66
N LYS A 316 -9.12 1.75 -18.85
CA LYS A 316 -9.10 0.32 -19.11
C LYS A 316 -7.66 -0.17 -19.15
N LYS A 317 -7.52 -1.49 -19.18
CA LYS A 317 -6.25 -2.16 -19.40
C LYS A 317 -5.64 -1.61 -20.69
N GLU A 318 -4.37 -1.26 -20.65
CA GLU A 318 -3.60 -0.76 -21.79
C GLU A 318 -4.00 0.63 -22.33
N ASP A 319 -4.98 1.31 -21.73
CA ASP A 319 -5.32 2.68 -22.13
C ASP A 319 -4.17 3.63 -21.82
N THR A 320 -3.92 4.56 -22.74
CA THR A 320 -3.07 5.74 -22.49
C THR A 320 -3.94 6.97 -22.69
N LEU A 321 -4.25 7.66 -21.60
CA LEU A 321 -5.09 8.85 -21.60
C LEU A 321 -4.23 10.11 -21.48
N SER A 322 -4.77 11.24 -21.96
CA SER A 322 -4.21 12.56 -21.70
C SER A 322 -5.30 13.43 -21.07
N GLN A 323 -4.97 14.15 -20.00
CA GLN A 323 -5.88 15.07 -19.33
C GLN A 323 -5.22 16.41 -19.05
N GLU A 324 -6.02 17.47 -19.11
CA GLU A 324 -5.60 18.83 -18.82
C GLU A 324 -6.29 19.33 -17.54
N LEU A 325 -5.51 19.85 -16.60
CA LEU A 325 -6.00 20.47 -15.37
C LEU A 325 -5.64 21.95 -15.36
N VAL A 326 -6.68 22.79 -15.41
CA VAL A 326 -6.52 24.24 -15.27
C VAL A 326 -6.64 24.61 -13.79
N LEU A 327 -5.59 25.20 -13.22
CA LEU A 327 -5.66 25.72 -11.86
C LEU A 327 -6.21 27.14 -11.83
N ILE A 328 -7.22 27.34 -10.99
CA ILE A 328 -7.77 28.66 -10.70
C ILE A 328 -7.27 29.15 -9.34
N GLN A 329 -7.11 30.47 -9.21
CA GLN A 329 -6.83 31.08 -7.92
C GLN A 329 -8.05 30.92 -7.03
N ARG A 330 -7.85 30.36 -5.84
CA ARG A 330 -8.89 30.30 -4.84
C ARG A 330 -8.64 31.37 -3.78
N GLY A 331 -9.70 32.04 -3.36
CA GLY A 331 -9.65 33.07 -2.35
C GLY A 331 -9.50 32.49 -0.95
N GLN A 332 -9.20 33.38 -0.02
CA GLN A 332 -9.23 33.11 1.41
C GLN A 332 -10.09 34.17 2.09
N ILE A 333 -10.87 33.77 3.10
CA ILE A 333 -11.59 34.70 3.97
C ILE A 333 -10.98 34.56 5.36
N LYS A 334 -10.36 35.64 5.87
CA LYS A 334 -9.83 35.69 7.23
C LYS A 334 -10.77 36.51 8.09
N THR A 335 -11.23 35.91 9.19
CA THR A 335 -12.11 36.58 10.14
C THR A 335 -11.64 36.36 11.57
N GLN A 336 -12.06 37.24 12.46
CA GLN A 336 -11.82 37.14 13.88
C GLN A 336 -13.12 37.36 14.65
N VAL A 337 -13.33 36.52 15.65
CA VAL A 337 -14.58 36.43 16.42
C VAL A 337 -14.38 37.08 17.78
N PHE A 338 -15.23 38.06 18.10
CA PHE A 338 -15.21 38.81 19.36
C PHE A 338 -16.54 38.75 20.09
N GLU A 339 -16.58 38.70 21.42
CA GLU A 339 -17.78 38.82 22.26
C GLU A 339 -17.53 39.88 23.33
N ASN A 340 -18.37 40.91 23.38
CA ASN A 340 -18.20 42.06 24.29
C ASN A 340 -16.79 42.69 24.25
N GLY A 341 -16.14 42.68 23.08
CA GLY A 341 -14.79 43.19 22.88
C GLY A 341 -13.66 42.20 23.18
N GLU A 342 -13.97 41.02 23.73
CA GLU A 342 -13.01 39.97 24.01
C GLU A 342 -12.94 38.94 22.89
N ILE A 343 -11.79 38.30 22.72
CA ILE A 343 -11.58 37.26 21.72
C ILE A 343 -12.31 35.97 22.10
N VAL A 344 -12.99 35.36 21.13
CA VAL A 344 -13.78 34.14 21.35
C VAL A 344 -13.14 32.92 20.72
N LYS A 345 -12.58 32.06 21.57
CA LYS A 345 -12.11 30.72 21.19
C LYS A 345 -13.25 29.73 21.02
N GLY A 346 -13.15 28.84 20.03
CA GLY A 346 -14.03 27.69 19.83
C GLY A 346 -15.44 28.03 19.34
N ALA A 347 -15.64 29.22 18.76
CA ALA A 347 -16.89 29.56 18.10
C ALA A 347 -16.94 28.90 16.71
N ASP A 348 -18.07 28.30 16.35
CA ASP A 348 -18.26 27.76 15.01
C ASP A 348 -18.66 28.85 14.04
N VAL A 349 -17.86 29.02 12.98
CA VAL A 349 -18.11 30.02 11.94
C VAL A 349 -18.45 29.30 10.64
N TYR A 350 -19.50 29.78 9.99
CA TYR A 350 -20.13 29.18 8.82
C TYR A 350 -20.09 30.17 7.66
N LEU A 351 -19.78 29.66 6.47
CA LEU A 351 -19.76 30.40 5.21
C LEU A 351 -20.95 29.93 4.35
N PHE A 352 -21.79 30.84 3.87
CA PHE A 352 -22.99 30.56 3.07
C PHE A 352 -22.91 31.22 1.69
N LYS A 353 -23.58 30.68 0.68
CA LYS A 353 -23.64 31.29 -0.67
C LYS A 353 -24.73 32.33 -0.84
N ASP A 354 -25.80 32.24 -0.05
CA ASP A 354 -26.95 33.11 -0.15
C ASP A 354 -27.44 33.54 1.23
N LEU A 355 -28.20 34.63 1.24
CA LEU A 355 -28.67 35.28 2.46
C LEU A 355 -29.71 34.42 3.19
N GLU A 356 -30.59 33.71 2.48
CA GLU A 356 -31.66 32.90 3.11
C GLU A 356 -31.07 31.70 3.84
N ALA A 357 -30.12 30.98 3.23
CA ALA A 357 -29.39 29.90 3.88
C ALA A 357 -28.65 30.40 5.14
N SER A 358 -28.08 31.61 5.08
CA SER A 358 -27.37 32.18 6.22
C SER A 358 -28.25 32.46 7.44
N LYS A 359 -29.56 32.69 7.24
CA LYS A 359 -30.52 32.83 8.34
C LYS A 359 -30.68 31.55 9.16
N SER A 360 -30.33 30.38 8.61
CA SER A 360 -30.32 29.10 9.35
C SER A 360 -29.36 29.08 10.54
N ILE A 361 -28.45 30.05 10.66
CA ILE A 361 -27.49 30.17 11.76
C ILE A 361 -28.18 30.20 13.14
N VAL A 362 -29.44 30.64 13.21
CA VAL A 362 -30.24 30.69 14.45
C VAL A 362 -30.75 29.31 14.89
N SER A 363 -30.80 28.33 13.98
CA SER A 363 -31.25 26.97 14.30
C SER A 363 -30.24 26.25 15.18
N ALA A 364 -30.68 25.20 15.87
CA ALA A 364 -29.78 24.32 16.63
C ALA A 364 -28.62 23.80 15.76
N THR A 365 -28.94 23.43 14.51
CA THR A 365 -28.00 22.88 13.53
C THR A 365 -28.12 23.65 12.20
N PRO A 366 -27.24 24.65 11.95
CA PRO A 366 -27.24 25.39 10.69
C PRO A 366 -27.11 24.46 9.48
N PHE A 367 -27.79 24.77 8.39
CA PHE A 367 -27.85 23.97 7.17
C PHE A 367 -27.48 24.81 5.94
N ASP A 368 -27.25 24.16 4.79
CA ASP A 368 -26.90 24.80 3.50
C ASP A 368 -25.68 25.74 3.52
N TYR A 369 -24.75 25.52 4.47
CA TYR A 369 -23.46 26.21 4.48
C TYR A 369 -22.45 25.53 3.55
N VAL A 370 -21.53 26.33 3.00
CA VAL A 370 -20.39 25.91 2.16
C VAL A 370 -19.29 25.28 2.99
N LYS A 371 -18.94 25.92 4.11
CA LYS A 371 -17.83 25.52 4.98
C LYS A 371 -18.09 25.95 6.41
N ARG A 372 -17.67 25.13 7.38
CA ARG A 372 -17.67 25.42 8.81
C ARG A 372 -16.24 25.31 9.33
N VAL A 373 -15.81 26.27 10.14
CA VAL A 373 -14.51 26.29 10.79
C VAL A 373 -14.68 26.83 12.20
N SER A 374 -14.10 26.17 13.20
CA SER A 374 -14.12 26.67 14.58
C SER A 374 -12.97 27.66 14.82
N SER A 375 -13.22 28.70 15.60
CA SER A 375 -12.22 29.73 15.90
C SER A 375 -11.09 29.22 16.79
N ASP A 376 -9.86 29.64 16.49
CA ASP A 376 -8.65 29.25 17.22
C ASP A 376 -8.55 29.93 18.60
N THR A 377 -7.40 29.77 19.29
CA THR A 377 -7.15 30.40 20.60
C THR A 377 -7.16 31.93 20.57
N ASN A 378 -6.95 32.54 19.40
CA ASN A 378 -6.99 33.97 19.16
C ASN A 378 -8.32 34.41 18.50
N GLY A 379 -9.33 33.53 18.49
CA GLY A 379 -10.63 33.75 17.87
C GLY A 379 -10.55 33.92 16.35
N ARG A 380 -9.43 33.56 15.72
CA ARG A 380 -9.23 33.69 14.28
C ARG A 380 -9.84 32.48 13.58
N VAL A 381 -10.36 32.74 12.38
CA VAL A 381 -10.91 31.76 11.46
C VAL A 381 -10.39 32.06 10.06
N VAL A 382 -9.93 31.04 9.36
CA VAL A 382 -9.48 31.14 7.98
C VAL A 382 -10.28 30.14 7.13
N PHE A 383 -11.08 30.66 6.22
CA PHE A 383 -11.68 29.85 5.16
C PHE A 383 -10.74 29.84 3.96
N GLU A 384 -10.00 28.76 3.77
CA GLU A 384 -9.16 28.58 2.58
C GLU A 384 -9.91 27.92 1.42
N ASN A 385 -9.35 28.09 0.21
CA ASN A 385 -9.77 27.45 -1.04
C ASN A 385 -11.20 27.81 -1.49
N ILE A 386 -11.60 29.06 -1.28
CA ILE A 386 -12.94 29.55 -1.60
C ILE A 386 -13.04 29.99 -3.06
N ASN A 387 -14.08 29.54 -3.77
CA ASN A 387 -14.34 29.97 -5.14
C ASN A 387 -14.65 31.47 -5.17
N LYS A 388 -14.35 32.14 -6.29
CA LYS A 388 -14.82 33.51 -6.53
C LYS A 388 -16.34 33.58 -6.37
N GLY A 389 -16.84 34.58 -5.64
CA GLY A 389 -18.29 34.73 -5.42
C GLY A 389 -18.62 35.65 -4.26
N ASN A 390 -19.93 35.84 -4.05
CA ASN A 390 -20.48 36.53 -2.89
C ASN A 390 -20.82 35.49 -1.82
N TYR A 391 -20.43 35.75 -0.58
CA TYR A 391 -20.67 34.86 0.53
C TYR A 391 -21.20 35.60 1.74
N TYR A 392 -21.96 34.93 2.58
CA TYR A 392 -22.39 35.43 3.89
C TYR A 392 -21.66 34.64 4.97
N VAL A 393 -21.31 35.30 6.08
CA VAL A 393 -20.63 34.65 7.19
C VAL A 393 -21.48 34.76 8.45
N GLY A 394 -21.71 33.64 9.11
CA GLY A 394 -22.37 33.55 10.40
C GLY A 394 -21.48 32.87 11.44
N ALA A 395 -21.64 33.21 12.72
CA ALA A 395 -20.90 32.59 13.81
C ALA A 395 -21.84 32.16 14.94
N LYS A 396 -21.53 31.05 15.61
CA LYS A 396 -22.30 30.50 16.72
C LYS A 396 -21.37 30.00 17.83
N LYS A 397 -21.70 30.33 19.08
CA LYS A 397 -21.07 29.76 20.28
C LYS A 397 -22.13 29.58 21.37
N GLY A 398 -22.46 28.33 21.69
CA GLY A 398 -23.59 28.05 22.58
C GLY A 398 -24.92 28.55 21.97
N THR A 399 -25.64 29.39 22.72
CA THR A 399 -26.90 30.02 22.27
C THR A 399 -26.69 31.35 21.54
N SER A 400 -25.49 31.93 21.60
CA SER A 400 -25.17 33.18 20.91
C SER A 400 -25.00 32.91 19.41
N THR A 401 -25.71 33.68 18.58
CA THR A 401 -25.61 33.62 17.11
C THR A 401 -25.38 35.02 16.53
N PHE A 402 -24.57 35.10 15.49
CA PHE A 402 -24.25 36.32 14.76
C PHE A 402 -24.33 36.07 13.26
N LEU A 403 -24.87 37.03 12.52
CA LEU A 403 -24.89 37.02 11.06
C LEU A 403 -24.34 38.35 10.55
N TYR A 404 -23.39 38.28 9.62
CA TYR A 404 -22.88 39.46 8.94
C TYR A 404 -23.87 39.83 7.81
N PRO A 405 -24.49 41.02 7.84
CA PRO A 405 -25.64 41.35 7.01
C PRO A 405 -25.29 41.63 5.55
N GLU A 406 -24.04 41.98 5.26
CA GLU A 406 -23.57 42.26 3.91
C GLU A 406 -22.78 41.08 3.34
N PRO A 407 -22.92 40.75 2.05
CA PRO A 407 -22.11 39.72 1.44
C PRO A 407 -20.65 40.13 1.37
N ILE A 408 -19.76 39.22 1.75
CA ILE A 408 -18.32 39.29 1.49
C ILE A 408 -18.06 38.85 0.06
N VAL A 409 -17.50 39.74 -0.75
CA VAL A 409 -17.20 39.49 -2.16
C VAL A 409 -15.76 39.00 -2.31
N VAL A 410 -15.58 37.73 -2.66
CA VAL A 410 -14.27 37.14 -2.96
C VAL A 410 -13.94 37.38 -4.44
N LYS A 411 -13.06 38.35 -4.74
CA LYS A 411 -12.67 38.77 -6.10
C LYS A 411 -11.33 38.20 -6.60
N ASN A 412 -10.99 36.97 -6.21
CA ASN A 412 -9.70 36.27 -6.46
C ASN A 412 -8.53 36.62 -5.52
N GLU A 413 -8.79 37.33 -4.42
CA GLU A 413 -7.76 37.73 -3.46
C GLU A 413 -8.09 37.28 -2.04
N ILE A 414 -7.11 37.42 -1.15
CA ILE A 414 -7.29 37.24 0.29
C ILE A 414 -8.20 38.37 0.77
N THR A 415 -9.43 38.03 1.15
CA THR A 415 -10.35 38.97 1.79
C THR A 415 -10.02 38.95 3.29
N GLU A 416 -9.20 39.89 3.73
CA GLU A 416 -8.70 39.96 5.11
C GLU A 416 -9.57 40.84 6.02
N ASN A 417 -9.47 40.60 7.32
CA ASN A 417 -9.93 41.47 8.41
C ASN A 417 -11.45 41.69 8.52
N ILE A 418 -12.26 40.66 8.22
CA ILE A 418 -13.67 40.71 8.59
C ILE A 418 -13.77 40.45 10.10
N GLN A 419 -14.05 41.50 10.87
CA GLN A 419 -14.31 41.35 12.30
C GLN A 419 -15.78 40.98 12.52
N LEU A 420 -16.02 39.77 13.02
CA LEU A 420 -17.36 39.34 13.44
C LEU A 420 -17.47 39.60 14.93
N LYS A 421 -18.30 40.56 15.32
CA LYS A 421 -18.62 40.80 16.72
C LYS A 421 -19.84 39.96 17.09
N LEU A 422 -19.64 38.85 17.81
CA LEU A 422 -20.69 38.24 18.61
C LEU A 422 -21.19 39.28 19.60
N ILE A 423 -22.36 39.81 19.30
CA ILE A 423 -23.16 40.45 20.33
C ILE A 423 -23.94 39.30 20.94
N ALA A 424 -23.66 38.97 22.20
CA ALA A 424 -24.50 38.05 22.95
C ALA A 424 -25.94 38.57 22.81
N GLN A 425 -26.79 37.82 22.10
CA GLN A 425 -28.22 38.06 22.24
C GLN A 425 -28.52 37.67 23.68
N LEU A 426 -28.67 38.69 24.55
CA LEU A 426 -29.31 38.52 25.84
C LEU A 426 -30.53 37.64 25.60
N PRO A 427 -30.77 36.61 26.44
CA PRO A 427 -31.83 35.64 26.22
C PRO A 427 -33.08 36.40 25.82
N LYS A 428 -33.52 36.21 24.56
CA LYS A 428 -34.49 37.11 23.93
C LYS A 428 -35.75 37.29 24.77
N ARG A 429 -36.08 36.28 25.59
CA ARG A 429 -37.11 36.30 26.62
C ARG A 429 -36.71 35.44 27.81
N VAL A 430 -37.05 35.91 29.01
CA VAL A 430 -36.97 35.17 30.26
C VAL A 430 -38.40 34.88 30.70
N LEU A 431 -38.76 33.59 30.78
CA LEU A 431 -40.02 33.17 31.38
C LEU A 431 -39.79 32.94 32.88
N LYS A 432 -40.48 33.74 33.71
CA LYS A 432 -40.53 33.53 35.15
C LYS A 432 -41.74 32.67 35.47
N ILE A 433 -41.53 31.52 36.10
CA ILE A 433 -42.63 30.72 36.65
C ILE A 433 -42.60 30.85 38.17
N TYR A 434 -43.73 31.24 38.75
CA TYR A 434 -43.97 31.28 40.18
C TYR A 434 -44.85 30.09 40.56
N VAL A 435 -44.33 29.21 41.42
CA VAL A 435 -45.04 28.01 41.86
C VAL A 435 -45.52 28.22 43.30
N THR A 436 -46.82 28.16 43.49
CA THR A 436 -47.46 28.34 44.80
C THR A 436 -48.31 27.14 45.20
N ASP A 437 -48.68 27.05 46.47
CA ASP A 437 -49.77 26.18 46.92
C ASP A 437 -51.16 26.83 46.71
N SER A 438 -52.21 26.12 47.12
CA SER A 438 -53.60 26.61 47.04
C SER A 438 -53.88 27.84 47.91
N SER A 439 -53.01 28.14 48.88
CA SER A 439 -53.08 29.31 49.76
C SER A 439 -52.16 30.45 49.27
N GLN A 440 -51.55 30.30 48.09
CA GLN A 440 -50.62 31.24 47.46
C GLN A 440 -49.26 31.36 48.17
N ASN A 441 -48.88 30.40 49.01
CA ASN A 441 -47.54 30.35 49.58
C ASN A 441 -46.54 29.85 48.54
N ALA A 442 -45.37 30.49 48.48
CA ALA A 442 -44.28 30.08 47.62
C ALA A 442 -43.79 28.66 47.95
N LEU A 443 -43.64 27.82 46.92
CA LEU A 443 -43.14 26.45 47.10
C LEU A 443 -41.65 26.39 46.76
N TYR A 444 -40.78 26.40 47.78
CA TYR A 444 -39.32 26.19 47.62
C TYR A 444 -38.99 24.76 47.22
N GLY A 445 -38.09 24.59 46.24
CA GLY A 445 -37.64 23.27 45.79
C GLY A 445 -38.65 22.48 44.96
N ALA A 446 -39.74 23.12 44.52
CA ALA A 446 -40.62 22.55 43.50
C ALA A 446 -39.85 22.44 42.18
N LYS A 447 -40.00 21.32 41.47
CA LYS A 447 -39.42 21.13 40.14
C LYS A 447 -40.41 21.64 39.09
N ALA A 448 -40.06 22.73 38.43
CA ALA A 448 -40.82 23.27 37.33
C ALA A 448 -40.29 22.70 36.00
N TYR A 449 -41.19 22.54 35.04
CA TYR A 449 -40.98 21.99 33.71
C TYR A 449 -41.58 22.92 32.65
N LEU A 450 -40.97 22.91 31.48
CA LEU A 450 -41.48 23.57 30.29
C LEU A 450 -41.48 22.58 29.11
N PHE A 451 -42.66 22.30 28.56
CA PHE A 451 -42.86 21.36 27.45
C PHE A 451 -43.31 22.08 26.19
N THR A 452 -43.03 21.53 25.01
CA THR A 452 -43.47 22.09 23.71
C THR A 452 -44.76 21.46 23.19
N SER A 453 -45.32 20.49 23.91
CA SER A 453 -46.62 19.91 23.60
C SER A 453 -47.39 19.52 24.86
N ARG A 454 -48.73 19.52 24.76
CA ARG A 454 -49.62 19.09 25.83
C ARG A 454 -49.41 17.62 26.22
N LEU A 455 -49.11 16.76 25.25
CA LEU A 455 -48.85 15.34 25.49
C LEU A 455 -47.59 15.13 26.36
N GLN A 456 -46.52 15.86 26.08
CA GLN A 456 -45.32 15.83 26.93
C GLN A 456 -45.62 16.36 28.33
N ALA A 457 -46.39 17.44 28.46
CA ALA A 457 -46.78 17.95 29.78
C ALA A 457 -47.60 16.93 30.60
N GLN A 458 -48.51 16.20 29.94
CA GLN A 458 -49.29 15.13 30.57
C GLN A 458 -48.43 13.95 31.05
N SER A 459 -47.29 13.70 30.39
CA SER A 459 -46.34 12.66 30.79
C SER A 459 -45.65 12.93 32.13
N MET A 460 -45.78 14.12 32.72
CA MET A 460 -45.15 14.45 33.99
C MET A 460 -45.66 13.62 35.18
N LYS A 461 -46.80 12.94 35.02
CA LYS A 461 -47.30 11.98 36.00
C LYS A 461 -46.50 10.67 36.03
N LEU A 462 -45.69 10.41 35.00
CA LEU A 462 -44.75 9.30 34.96
C LEU A 462 -43.53 9.63 35.82
N GLU A 463 -42.85 8.60 36.32
CA GLU A 463 -41.62 8.76 37.09
C GLU A 463 -40.53 9.51 36.29
N ASN A 464 -40.55 9.35 34.96
CA ASN A 464 -39.70 10.07 34.01
C ASN A 464 -40.58 10.69 32.91
N PRO A 465 -40.76 12.02 32.87
CA PRO A 465 -41.50 12.69 31.81
C PRO A 465 -40.88 12.44 30.43
N LEU A 466 -41.71 12.34 29.39
CA LEU A 466 -41.29 12.15 28.00
C LEU A 466 -40.75 13.47 27.44
N GLY A 467 -39.41 13.60 27.40
CA GLY A 467 -38.71 14.65 26.66
C GLY A 467 -39.11 16.07 27.08
N ASP A 468 -38.79 16.44 28.32
CA ASP A 468 -38.90 17.84 28.74
C ASP A 468 -37.90 18.72 27.98
N VAL A 469 -38.30 19.94 27.67
CA VAL A 469 -37.41 20.88 26.97
C VAL A 469 -36.55 21.62 27.99
N PHE A 470 -37.12 21.95 29.15
CA PHE A 470 -36.40 22.52 30.28
C PHE A 470 -37.00 22.08 31.62
N ASN A 471 -36.15 21.88 32.64
CA ASN A 471 -36.59 21.74 34.03
C ASN A 471 -35.62 22.44 34.99
N LYS A 472 -36.13 22.98 36.10
CA LYS A 472 -35.32 23.62 37.14
C LYS A 472 -36.09 23.70 38.45
N LEU A 473 -35.38 23.73 39.57
CA LEU A 473 -35.97 23.87 40.91
C LEU A 473 -36.29 25.34 41.21
N THR A 474 -37.41 25.59 41.90
CA THR A 474 -37.78 26.90 42.39
C THR A 474 -36.88 27.35 43.54
N ASN A 475 -36.60 28.66 43.61
CA ASN A 475 -35.87 29.29 44.71
C ASN A 475 -36.75 29.48 45.95
N SER A 476 -36.19 30.06 47.03
CA SER A 476 -36.89 30.26 48.32
C SER A 476 -38.16 31.09 48.20
N ASN A 477 -38.27 31.88 47.12
CA ASN A 477 -39.42 32.72 46.82
C ASN A 477 -40.36 32.03 45.82
N GLY A 478 -40.23 30.73 45.56
CA GLY A 478 -41.10 29.96 44.66
C GLY A 478 -40.90 30.24 43.18
N TYR A 479 -39.87 31.01 42.80
CA TYR A 479 -39.61 31.39 41.40
C TYR A 479 -38.59 30.49 40.72
N VAL A 480 -38.77 30.33 39.42
CA VAL A 480 -37.78 29.77 38.50
C VAL A 480 -37.74 30.59 37.22
N GLU A 481 -36.54 30.72 36.66
CA GLU A 481 -36.30 31.45 35.41
C GLU A 481 -35.82 30.49 34.32
N PHE A 482 -36.55 30.48 33.21
CA PHE A 482 -36.17 29.83 31.96
C PHE A 482 -35.73 30.87 30.94
N ASN A 483 -34.51 30.73 30.45
CA ASN A 483 -33.89 31.65 29.50
C ASN A 483 -33.97 31.06 28.08
N ASN A 484 -33.89 31.93 27.06
CA ASN A 484 -33.88 31.54 25.63
C ASN A 484 -35.17 30.86 25.16
N ILE A 485 -36.32 31.38 25.59
CA ILE A 485 -37.62 30.92 25.11
C ILE A 485 -37.81 31.33 23.64
N GLU A 486 -38.11 30.37 22.76
CA GLU A 486 -38.28 30.61 21.33
C GLU A 486 -39.64 31.28 21.03
N GLU A 487 -39.65 32.23 20.11
CA GLU A 487 -40.87 32.91 19.68
C GLU A 487 -41.74 32.00 18.80
N GLY A 488 -43.07 32.14 18.91
CA GLY A 488 -44.02 31.36 18.11
C GLY A 488 -44.16 29.89 18.52
N ILE A 489 -43.35 29.41 19.47
CA ILE A 489 -43.50 28.09 20.07
C ILE A 489 -44.51 28.16 21.22
N SER A 490 -45.45 27.21 21.22
CA SER A 490 -46.38 27.00 22.32
C SER A 490 -45.71 26.22 23.44
N TYR A 491 -45.61 26.81 24.62
CA TYR A 491 -45.06 26.14 25.79
C TYR A 491 -46.16 25.76 26.79
N PHE A 492 -45.98 24.61 27.43
CA PHE A 492 -46.89 24.03 28.43
C PHE A 492 -46.14 23.93 29.75
N PRO A 493 -46.31 24.92 30.64
CA PRO A 493 -45.62 25.01 31.92
C PRO A 493 -46.29 24.10 32.94
N ALA A 494 -45.48 23.44 33.76
CA ALA A 494 -46.00 22.48 34.72
C ALA A 494 -45.02 22.31 35.90
N ALA A 495 -45.47 21.88 37.07
CA ALA A 495 -44.63 21.75 38.26
C ALA A 495 -44.94 20.50 39.08
N SER A 496 -43.93 19.98 39.78
CA SER A 496 -44.07 18.92 40.77
C SER A 496 -43.33 19.24 42.06
N ILE A 497 -43.85 18.77 43.18
CA ILE A 497 -43.18 18.87 44.47
C ILE A 497 -43.41 17.59 45.28
N LYS A 498 -42.38 17.11 45.97
CA LYS A 498 -42.49 16.01 46.93
C LYS A 498 -42.83 16.60 48.29
N VAL A 499 -44.00 16.25 48.81
CA VAL A 499 -44.49 16.72 50.11
C VAL A 499 -44.56 15.51 51.05
N ALA A 500 -44.07 15.66 52.28
CA ALA A 500 -44.28 14.66 53.32
C ALA A 500 -45.75 14.68 53.74
N VAL A 501 -46.44 13.55 53.62
CA VAL A 501 -47.77 13.37 54.17
C VAL A 501 -47.61 12.73 55.54
N PRO A 502 -48.11 13.36 56.62
CA PRO A 502 -48.15 12.71 57.92
C PRO A 502 -49.12 11.53 57.85
N GLU A 503 -48.61 10.30 57.89
CA GLU A 503 -49.42 9.12 58.20
C GLU A 503 -49.51 8.97 59.72
N SER A 504 -50.63 8.46 60.22
CA SER A 504 -50.89 8.29 61.66
C SER A 504 -49.87 7.41 62.38
N ASP A 505 -49.10 6.61 61.64
CA ASP A 505 -48.12 5.65 62.16
C ASP A 505 -46.67 6.08 61.91
N SER A 506 -46.24 7.27 62.39
CA SER A 506 -44.84 7.69 62.56
C SER A 506 -43.84 7.62 61.38
N THR A 507 -44.22 7.08 60.21
CA THR A 507 -43.42 7.06 58.98
C THR A 507 -43.98 8.09 58.00
N ASN A 508 -43.25 9.17 57.78
CA ASN A 508 -43.62 10.16 56.77
C ASN A 508 -43.45 9.57 55.36
N LYS A 509 -44.55 9.29 54.69
CA LYS A 509 -44.54 8.91 53.27
C LYS A 509 -44.47 10.16 52.41
N LEU A 510 -43.46 10.25 51.53
CA LEU A 510 -43.38 11.33 50.55
C LEU A 510 -44.38 11.06 49.42
N VAL A 511 -45.29 11.98 49.19
CA VAL A 511 -46.21 11.97 48.04
C VAL A 511 -45.80 13.07 47.09
N THR A 512 -45.62 12.73 45.81
CA THR A 512 -45.40 13.73 44.76
C THR A 512 -46.74 14.30 44.30
N LYS A 513 -46.91 15.61 44.42
CA LYS A 513 -48.03 16.34 43.81
C LYS A 513 -47.58 16.92 42.48
N TYR A 514 -48.48 16.94 41.50
CA TYR A 514 -48.25 17.43 40.15
C TYR A 514 -49.31 18.45 39.76
N VAL A 515 -48.90 19.53 39.10
CA VAL A 515 -49.80 20.51 38.50
C VAL A 515 -49.36 20.76 37.06
N ILE A 516 -50.31 20.75 36.13
CA ILE A 516 -50.12 21.15 34.74
C ILE A 516 -50.90 22.45 34.55
N GLY A 517 -50.25 23.51 34.06
CA GLY A 517 -50.95 24.75 33.73
C GLY A 517 -52.07 24.50 32.72
N SER A 518 -53.21 25.16 32.89
CA SER A 518 -54.41 24.98 32.05
C SER A 518 -54.16 25.38 30.59
N ASP A 519 -53.36 26.42 30.40
CA ASP A 519 -53.23 27.15 29.14
C ASP A 519 -51.84 27.01 28.52
N SER A 520 -51.80 26.93 27.19
CA SER A 520 -50.56 27.05 26.43
C SER A 520 -50.13 28.51 26.36
N LEU A 521 -48.85 28.78 26.60
CA LEU A 521 -48.27 30.09 26.40
C LEU A 521 -47.73 30.19 24.97
N VAL A 522 -48.27 31.12 24.19
CA VAL A 522 -47.73 31.49 22.88
C VAL A 522 -47.18 32.90 22.99
N PHE A 523 -45.86 33.04 22.87
CA PHE A 523 -45.22 34.35 22.93
C PHE A 523 -45.29 35.01 21.55
N GLY A 524 -46.02 36.13 21.46
CA GLY A 524 -46.13 36.97 20.24
C GLY A 524 -44.92 37.88 20.00
N SER A 525 -44.92 38.64 18.91
CA SER A 525 -43.74 39.32 18.34
C SER A 525 -43.39 40.71 18.88
N SER A 526 -44.01 41.20 19.96
CA SER A 526 -43.77 42.59 20.44
C SER A 526 -43.28 42.66 21.89
N ASP A 527 -42.13 43.34 22.01
CA ASP A 527 -41.41 43.83 23.19
C ASP A 527 -40.85 42.84 24.23
N TYR A 528 -39.65 43.18 24.72
CA TYR A 528 -38.92 42.50 25.80
C TYR A 528 -39.70 42.58 27.12
N LYS A 529 -40.70 41.72 27.29
CA LYS A 529 -41.40 41.54 28.57
C LYS A 529 -40.94 40.27 29.25
N THR A 530 -40.60 40.41 30.52
CA THR A 530 -40.56 39.27 31.44
C THR A 530 -42.00 38.91 31.75
N ASP A 531 -42.50 37.83 31.14
CA ASP A 531 -43.80 37.31 31.51
C ASP A 531 -43.64 36.43 32.75
N THR A 532 -44.43 36.74 33.79
CA THR A 532 -44.51 35.93 35.00
C THR A 532 -45.78 35.10 34.95
N LEU A 533 -45.63 33.78 34.89
CA LEU A 533 -46.73 32.85 35.01
C LEU A 533 -46.82 32.33 36.44
N ILE A 534 -48.04 32.30 36.98
CA ILE A 534 -48.31 31.67 38.27
C ILE A 534 -48.90 30.28 38.02
N ILE A 535 -48.24 29.23 38.50
CA ILE A 535 -48.77 27.87 38.59
C ILE A 535 -49.21 27.67 40.04
N LYS A 536 -50.52 27.46 40.23
CA LYS A 536 -51.14 27.24 41.56
C LYS A 536 -51.36 25.77 41.86
#